data_AF-A0A7W0GNF9-F1
#
_entry.id   AF-A0A7W0GNF9-F1
#
_cell.length_a   1.000
_cell.length_b   1.000
_cell.length_c   1.000
_cell.angle_alpha   90.00
_cell.angle_beta   90.00
_cell.angle_gamma   90.00
#
_symmetry.space_group_name_H-M   'P 1'
#
loop_
_entity.id
_entity.type
_entity.pdbx_description
1 polymer ?
#
loop_
_entity_poly.entity_id
_entity_poly.type
_entity_poly.pdbx_seq_one_letter_code
_entity_poly.pdbx_strand_id
1 'polypeptide(L)'
;MRALLQLAQDPRFVGARLGLVGVLHTWTRQLLYHPHVHYLVTGGGLTDAGRWRSSRPAFLVPQEPLALIFRAKLRDALKKGLFTAVDWRVWKKHWVVDCEPVGSGQAAFKYLAPYVFRVALSNNRLRQLANGQVTFAYKESATDQLKHCTLDAQEFIRRFLQHVLPPRFSKVRYYGLLSPS
;
A
#
# COMPACT_ATOMS: atom_id res chain seq x y z
N MET A 1 8.01 -3.52 5.17
CA MET A 1 7.87 -4.14 6.50
C MET A 1 9.13 -4.09 7.37
N ARG A 2 10.34 -4.46 6.91
CA ARG A 2 11.51 -4.62 7.82
C ARG A 2 11.90 -3.33 8.54
N ALA A 3 11.71 -2.20 7.87
CA ALA A 3 11.96 -0.88 8.44
C ALA A 3 11.04 -0.59 9.65
N LEU A 4 9.72 -0.78 9.50
CA LEU A 4 8.75 -0.55 10.56
C LEU A 4 8.93 -1.51 11.73
N LEU A 5 9.11 -2.81 11.47
CA LEU A 5 9.36 -3.77 12.55
C LEU A 5 10.65 -3.44 13.31
N GLN A 6 11.73 -3.06 12.62
CA GLN A 6 12.97 -2.66 13.29
C GLN A 6 12.75 -1.43 14.18
N LEU A 7 12.06 -0.41 13.67
CA LEU A 7 11.84 0.82 14.42
C LEU A 7 10.93 0.57 15.63
N ALA A 8 9.89 -0.24 15.48
CA ALA A 8 8.97 -0.57 16.56
C ALA A 8 9.61 -1.36 17.72
N GLN A 9 10.72 -2.05 17.49
CA GLN A 9 11.46 -2.72 18.57
C GLN A 9 12.20 -1.75 19.50
N ASP A 10 12.41 -0.50 19.09
CA ASP A 10 13.02 0.51 19.95
C ASP A 10 12.07 0.88 21.11
N PRO A 11 12.50 0.72 22.38
CA PRO A 11 11.66 1.05 23.54
C PRO A 11 11.22 2.51 23.63
N ARG A 12 11.93 3.42 22.94
CA ARG A 12 11.55 4.85 22.84
C ARG A 12 10.27 5.06 22.04
N PHE A 13 9.93 4.11 21.15
CA PHE A 13 8.71 4.13 20.35
C PHE A 13 7.69 3.13 20.91
N VAL A 14 7.72 1.87 20.44
CA VAL A 14 6.79 0.83 20.92
C VAL A 14 7.52 -0.17 21.83
N GLY A 15 8.74 -0.60 21.49
CA GLY A 15 9.48 -1.63 22.21
C GLY A 15 8.78 -2.98 22.23
N ALA A 16 8.12 -3.36 21.12
CA ALA A 16 7.40 -4.62 21.00
C ALA A 16 7.26 -5.06 19.54
N ARG A 17 7.02 -6.36 19.34
CA ARG A 17 6.74 -6.95 18.02
C ARG A 17 5.31 -6.63 17.59
N LEU A 18 5.17 -5.82 16.54
CA LEU A 18 3.88 -5.46 15.94
C LEU A 18 3.28 -6.58 15.09
N GLY A 19 1.97 -6.55 14.87
CA GLY A 19 1.27 -7.31 13.82
C GLY A 19 0.94 -6.43 12.63
N LEU A 20 1.13 -6.94 11.40
CA LEU A 20 0.88 -6.17 10.18
C LEU A 20 0.19 -6.99 9.10
N VAL A 21 -0.74 -6.34 8.38
CA VAL A 21 -1.30 -6.81 7.11
C VAL A 21 -0.95 -5.80 6.03
N GLY A 22 -0.16 -6.21 5.05
CA GLY A 22 0.19 -5.42 3.87
C GLY A 22 -0.71 -5.78 2.68
N VAL A 23 -1.28 -4.77 2.02
CA VAL A 23 -2.12 -4.92 0.83
C VAL A 23 -1.52 -4.12 -0.33
N LEU A 24 -1.17 -4.81 -1.41
CA LEU A 24 -0.68 -4.18 -2.64
C LEU A 24 -1.82 -3.52 -3.41
N HIS A 25 -1.63 -2.27 -3.80
CA HIS A 25 -2.53 -1.49 -4.64
C HIS A 25 -1.74 -0.88 -5.80
N THR A 26 -2.20 -1.07 -7.04
CA THR A 26 -1.39 -0.72 -8.24
C THR A 26 -2.01 0.31 -9.17
N TRP A 27 -3.17 0.88 -8.83
CA TRP A 27 -3.90 1.78 -9.72
C TRP A 27 -4.44 3.02 -9.02
N THR A 28 -4.63 4.09 -9.79
CA THR A 28 -5.50 5.20 -9.40
C THR A 28 -6.94 4.88 -9.76
N ARG A 29 -7.89 5.71 -9.30
CA ARG A 29 -9.30 5.57 -9.69
C ARG A 29 -9.53 5.68 -11.22
N GLN A 30 -8.57 6.24 -11.97
CA GLN A 30 -8.57 6.33 -13.44
C GLN A 30 -7.76 5.22 -14.13
N LEU A 31 -7.39 4.15 -13.42
CA LEU A 31 -6.55 3.06 -13.92
C LEU A 31 -5.14 3.50 -14.37
N LEU A 32 -4.62 4.60 -13.82
CA LEU A 32 -3.21 4.95 -14.02
C LEU A 32 -2.34 4.10 -13.10
N TYR A 33 -1.18 3.67 -13.60
CA TYR A 33 -0.23 2.88 -12.82
C TYR A 33 0.29 3.66 -11.61
N HIS A 34 0.00 3.14 -10.42
CA HIS A 34 0.33 3.78 -9.15
C HIS A 34 0.58 2.74 -8.05
N PRO A 35 1.68 1.97 -8.11
CA PRO A 35 2.00 0.94 -7.14
C PRO A 35 2.38 1.51 -5.77
N HIS A 36 1.63 1.10 -4.74
CA HIS A 36 1.90 1.39 -3.34
C HIS A 36 1.36 0.25 -2.46
N VAL A 37 1.78 0.21 -1.20
CA VAL A 37 1.34 -0.81 -0.24
C VAL A 37 0.73 -0.12 0.96
N HIS A 38 -0.51 -0.46 1.28
CA HIS A 38 -1.13 -0.07 2.54
C HIS A 38 -0.78 -1.11 3.61
N TYR A 39 -0.42 -0.66 4.79
CA TYR A 39 -0.24 -1.52 5.95
C TYR A 39 -1.28 -1.17 7.01
N LEU A 40 -2.10 -2.15 7.41
CA LEU A 40 -2.76 -2.11 8.71
C LEU A 40 -1.81 -2.66 9.74
N VAL A 41 -1.65 -1.93 10.83
CA VAL A 41 -0.69 -2.22 11.88
C VAL A 41 -1.42 -2.20 13.21
N THR A 42 -1.10 -3.15 14.07
CA THR A 42 -1.65 -3.16 15.43
C THR A 42 -1.21 -1.91 16.20
N GLY A 43 -2.10 -1.35 17.02
CA GLY A 43 -1.82 -0.17 17.88
C GLY A 43 -0.94 -0.48 19.10
N GLY A 44 0.05 -1.35 18.91
CA GLY A 44 0.86 -1.99 19.96
C GLY A 44 1.39 -3.33 19.50
N GLY A 45 2.15 -4.01 20.37
CA GLY A 45 2.74 -5.30 20.05
C GLY A 45 2.97 -6.17 21.27
N LEU A 46 3.50 -7.38 21.06
CA LEU A 46 3.93 -8.27 22.13
C LEU A 46 5.42 -8.10 22.40
N THR A 47 5.78 -7.95 23.66
CA THR A 47 7.17 -8.00 24.12
C THR A 47 7.70 -9.43 24.11
N ASP A 48 9.02 -9.60 24.25
CA ASP A 48 9.63 -10.93 24.34
C ASP A 48 9.14 -11.71 25.58
N ALA A 49 8.70 -11.01 26.62
CA ALA A 49 8.07 -11.59 27.81
C ALA A 49 6.58 -11.97 27.58
N GLY A 50 6.07 -11.87 26.35
CA GLY A 50 4.68 -12.20 26.01
C GLY A 50 3.65 -11.18 26.51
N ARG A 51 4.06 -9.99 26.95
CA ARG A 51 3.14 -8.95 27.45
C ARG A 51 2.76 -8.00 26.32
N TRP A 52 1.49 -7.60 26.29
CA TRP A 52 1.04 -6.56 25.37
C TRP A 52 1.58 -5.19 25.80
N ARG A 53 2.08 -4.44 24.82
CA ARG A 53 2.49 -3.04 24.99
C ARG A 53 1.82 -2.19 23.91
N SER A 54 0.90 -1.32 24.34
CA SER A 54 0.21 -0.38 23.45
C SER A 54 1.17 0.70 22.94
N SER A 55 0.95 1.14 21.70
CA SER A 55 1.58 2.37 21.20
C SER A 55 0.97 3.60 21.86
N ARG A 56 1.55 4.77 21.63
CA ARG A 56 0.93 6.04 22.03
C ARG A 56 -0.31 6.28 21.14
N PRO A 57 -1.39 6.90 21.66
CA PRO A 57 -2.67 6.98 20.94
C PRO A 57 -2.61 7.60 19.54
N ALA A 58 -1.75 8.59 19.34
CA ALA A 58 -1.58 9.29 18.05
C ALA A 58 -0.18 9.10 17.45
N PHE A 59 0.60 8.14 17.95
CA PHE A 59 1.98 7.96 17.52
C PHE A 59 2.42 6.51 17.65
N LEU A 60 2.78 5.92 16.51
CA LEU A 60 3.37 4.59 16.44
C LEU A 60 4.90 4.68 16.40
N VAL A 61 5.43 5.35 15.39
CA VAL A 61 6.86 5.56 15.14
C VAL A 61 7.06 6.87 14.39
N PRO A 62 8.27 7.47 14.43
CA PRO A 62 8.53 8.69 13.67
C PRO A 62 8.58 8.38 12.15
N GLN A 63 7.84 9.15 11.35
CA GLN A 63 7.67 8.92 9.91
C GLN A 63 8.96 9.16 9.10
N GLU A 64 9.70 10.23 9.39
CA GLU A 64 10.93 10.54 8.64
C GLU A 64 12.03 9.48 8.83
N PRO A 65 12.36 9.03 10.06
CA PRO A 65 13.28 7.91 10.24
C PRO A 65 12.78 6.63 9.57
N LEU A 66 11.46 6.37 9.62
CA LEU A 66 10.88 5.21 8.93
C LEU A 66 11.11 5.29 7.42
N ALA A 67 10.88 6.44 6.80
CA ALA A 67 11.10 6.66 5.37
C ALA A 67 12.58 6.49 4.98
N LEU A 68 13.50 7.02 5.78
CA LEU A 68 14.94 6.88 5.56
C LEU A 68 15.39 5.40 5.64
N ILE A 69 14.97 4.68 6.67
CA ILE A 69 15.29 3.25 6.84
C ILE A 69 14.66 2.42 5.72
N PHE A 70 13.41 2.74 5.34
CA PHE A 70 12.74 2.06 4.24
C PHE A 70 13.48 2.25 2.92
N ARG A 71 13.88 3.49 2.59
CA ARG A 71 14.68 3.80 1.40
C ARG A 71 15.97 3.01 1.37
N ALA A 72 16.72 3.00 2.48
CA ALA A 72 17.98 2.25 2.57
C ALA A 72 17.78 0.75 2.34
N LYS A 73 16.82 0.14 3.05
CA LYS A 73 16.54 -1.30 2.92
C LYS A 73 16.04 -1.68 1.53
N LEU A 74 15.21 -0.85 0.90
CA LEU A 74 14.75 -1.09 -0.47
C LEU A 74 15.91 -0.98 -1.46
N ARG A 75 16.77 0.03 -1.31
CA ARG A 75 17.99 0.18 -2.11
C ARG A 75 18.86 -1.07 -2.04
N ASP A 76 19.11 -1.57 -0.84
CA ASP A 76 19.93 -2.77 -0.63
C ASP A 76 19.26 -4.04 -1.16
N ALA A 77 17.93 -4.16 -1.07
CA ALA A 77 17.21 -5.25 -1.69
C ALA A 77 17.35 -5.24 -3.23
N LEU A 78 17.30 -4.05 -3.85
CA LEU A 78 17.41 -3.90 -5.29
C LEU A 78 18.82 -4.17 -5.82
N LYS A 79 19.87 -3.96 -5.01
CA LYS A 79 21.27 -4.31 -5.39
C LYS A 79 21.45 -5.79 -5.76
N LYS A 80 20.50 -6.64 -5.41
CA LYS A 80 20.49 -8.07 -5.75
C LYS A 80 20.13 -8.37 -7.21
N GLY A 81 19.81 -7.37 -8.03
CA GLY A 81 19.63 -7.59 -9.48
C GLY A 81 18.85 -6.52 -10.24
N LEU A 82 18.20 -5.58 -9.55
CA LEU A 82 17.36 -4.54 -10.18
C LEU A 82 17.90 -3.12 -9.97
N PHE A 83 18.99 -2.95 -9.24
CA PHE A 83 19.48 -1.63 -8.84
C PHE A 83 19.86 -0.75 -10.03
N THR A 84 20.47 -1.32 -11.06
CA THR A 84 20.86 -0.60 -12.29
C THR A 84 19.67 -0.23 -13.17
N ALA A 85 18.52 -0.90 -13.02
CA ALA A 85 17.28 -0.58 -13.74
C ALA A 85 16.51 0.61 -13.12
N VAL A 86 16.92 1.06 -11.91
CA VAL A 86 16.26 2.16 -11.20
C VAL A 86 17.03 3.45 -11.47
N ASP A 87 16.32 4.46 -11.98
CA ASP A 87 16.88 5.80 -12.16
C ASP A 87 17.49 6.32 -10.85
N TRP A 88 18.77 6.69 -10.89
CA TRP A 88 19.51 7.10 -9.70
C TRP A 88 18.87 8.31 -8.98
N ARG A 89 18.14 9.17 -9.71
CA ARG A 89 17.45 10.35 -9.15
C ARG A 89 16.40 9.97 -8.13
N VAL A 90 15.83 8.77 -8.20
CA VAL A 90 14.89 8.22 -7.21
C VAL A 90 15.50 8.22 -5.81
N TRP A 91 16.81 7.99 -5.68
CA TRP A 91 17.50 7.97 -4.40
C TRP A 91 17.75 9.36 -3.80
N LYS A 92 17.68 10.43 -4.62
CA LYS A 92 17.81 11.82 -4.16
C LYS A 92 16.47 12.49 -3.82
N LYS A 93 15.33 11.88 -4.19
CA LYS A 93 14.01 12.40 -3.82
C LYS A 93 13.80 12.37 -2.31
N HIS A 94 12.91 13.23 -1.83
CA HIS A 94 12.36 13.11 -0.48
C HIS A 94 11.39 11.92 -0.44
N TRP A 95 11.66 10.93 0.41
CA TRP A 95 10.82 9.75 0.55
C TRP A 95 9.83 10.00 1.69
N VAL A 96 8.57 9.66 1.45
CA VAL A 96 7.50 9.84 2.43
C VAL A 96 6.94 8.46 2.78
N VAL A 97 6.74 8.25 4.08
CA VAL A 97 5.95 7.14 4.61
C VAL A 97 4.94 7.74 5.56
N ASP A 98 3.68 7.68 5.19
CA ASP A 98 2.61 8.16 6.05
C ASP A 98 2.18 7.09 7.05
N CYS A 99 1.90 7.53 8.27
CA CYS A 99 1.50 6.70 9.39
C CYS A 99 0.53 7.48 10.26
N GLU A 100 -0.74 7.11 10.20
CA GLU A 100 -1.83 7.75 10.93
C GLU A 100 -2.55 6.77 11.86
N PRO A 101 -3.05 7.24 13.01
CA PRO A 101 -3.91 6.43 13.88
C PRO A 101 -5.29 6.25 13.24
N VAL A 102 -5.78 5.01 13.17
CA VAL A 102 -7.08 4.67 12.57
C VAL A 102 -8.12 4.16 13.59
N GLY A 103 -7.88 4.43 14.88
CA GLY A 103 -8.75 4.03 15.99
C GLY A 103 -8.93 2.51 16.05
N SER A 104 -10.19 2.04 16.02
CA SER A 104 -10.52 0.60 16.04
C SER A 104 -10.05 -0.14 14.77
N GLY A 105 -9.66 0.59 13.71
CA GLY A 105 -9.25 0.01 12.44
C GLY A 105 -10.39 -0.50 11.57
N GLN A 106 -11.65 -0.52 12.05
CA GLN A 106 -12.79 -1.02 11.28
C GLN A 106 -13.02 -0.23 9.98
N ALA A 107 -12.94 1.10 10.04
CA ALA A 107 -13.09 1.96 8.87
C ALA A 107 -11.94 1.74 7.87
N ALA A 108 -10.69 1.67 8.37
CA ALA A 108 -9.52 1.40 7.54
C ALA A 108 -9.57 0.01 6.89
N PHE A 109 -10.06 -1.00 7.62
CA PHE A 109 -10.26 -2.34 7.06
C PHE A 109 -11.35 -2.35 5.97
N LYS A 110 -12.49 -1.71 6.21
CA LYS A 110 -13.55 -1.54 5.18
C LYS A 110 -13.03 -0.81 3.95
N TYR A 111 -12.19 0.21 4.14
CA TYR A 111 -11.54 0.93 3.05
C TYR A 111 -10.58 0.04 2.24
N LEU A 112 -9.85 -0.88 2.89
CA LEU A 112 -8.89 -1.74 2.22
C LEU A 112 -9.50 -2.99 1.58
N ALA A 113 -10.65 -3.45 2.06
CA ALA A 113 -11.31 -4.66 1.55
C ALA A 113 -11.48 -4.69 0.01
N PRO A 114 -11.88 -3.60 -0.67
CA PRO A 114 -11.91 -3.55 -2.14
C PRO A 114 -10.56 -3.89 -2.78
N TYR A 115 -9.44 -3.45 -2.19
CA TYR A 115 -8.12 -3.79 -2.71
C TYR A 115 -7.71 -5.23 -2.43
N VAL A 116 -8.37 -5.94 -1.51
CA VAL A 116 -8.12 -7.37 -1.32
C VAL A 116 -8.88 -8.18 -2.36
N PHE A 117 -10.17 -7.91 -2.53
CA PHE A 117 -11.09 -8.80 -3.25
C PHE A 117 -11.40 -8.37 -4.68
N ARG A 118 -11.23 -7.09 -5.04
CA ARG A 118 -11.61 -6.59 -6.35
C ARG A 118 -10.39 -6.37 -7.24
N VAL A 119 -10.63 -6.55 -8.53
CA VAL A 119 -9.76 -6.13 -9.63
C VAL A 119 -9.81 -4.59 -9.78
N ALA A 120 -9.00 -4.05 -10.69
CA ALA A 120 -8.82 -2.61 -10.85
C ALA A 120 -10.11 -1.82 -11.16
N LEU A 121 -11.09 -2.48 -11.79
CA LEU A 121 -12.35 -1.87 -12.19
C LEU A 121 -13.51 -2.84 -11.95
N SER A 122 -14.59 -2.38 -11.33
CA SER A 122 -15.85 -3.14 -11.23
C SER A 122 -16.72 -2.91 -12.46
N ASN A 123 -17.45 -3.93 -12.92
CA ASN A 123 -18.32 -3.84 -14.10
C ASN A 123 -19.31 -2.67 -14.05
N ASN A 124 -19.92 -2.37 -12.90
CA ASN A 124 -20.86 -1.24 -12.76
C ASN A 124 -20.24 0.15 -13.04
N ARG A 125 -18.90 0.24 -13.12
CA ARG A 125 -18.20 1.47 -13.50
C ARG A 125 -18.03 1.60 -15.00
N LEU A 126 -18.10 0.51 -15.77
CA LEU A 126 -18.14 0.58 -17.23
C LEU A 126 -19.47 1.17 -17.66
N ARG A 127 -19.43 2.25 -18.45
CA ARG A 127 -20.61 3.01 -18.86
C ARG A 127 -20.95 2.82 -20.32
N GLN A 128 -19.94 2.75 -21.18
CA GLN A 128 -20.15 2.66 -22.62
C GLN A 128 -18.96 2.00 -23.30
N LEU A 129 -19.25 1.25 -24.36
CA LEU A 129 -18.31 0.81 -25.37
C LEU A 129 -18.91 1.18 -26.74
N ALA A 130 -18.33 2.17 -27.41
CA ALA A 130 -18.81 2.64 -28.71
C ALA A 130 -17.63 3.22 -29.50
N ASN A 131 -17.64 3.07 -30.82
CA ASN A 131 -16.65 3.66 -31.72
C ASN A 131 -15.20 3.32 -31.35
N GLY A 132 -14.95 2.09 -30.86
CA GLY A 132 -13.61 1.66 -30.42
C GLY A 132 -13.14 2.27 -29.09
N GLN A 133 -14.02 2.96 -28.34
CA GLN A 133 -13.70 3.62 -27.08
C GLN A 133 -14.46 3.04 -25.90
N VAL A 134 -13.81 3.00 -24.74
CA VAL A 134 -14.39 2.58 -23.45
C VAL A 134 -14.55 3.79 -22.56
N THR A 135 -15.77 4.02 -22.07
CA THR A 135 -16.07 5.04 -21.04
C THR A 135 -16.33 4.37 -19.71
N PHE A 136 -15.66 4.81 -18.65
CA PHE A 136 -15.90 4.35 -17.28
C PHE A 136 -15.98 5.51 -16.27
N ALA A 137 -16.83 5.32 -15.25
CA ALA A 137 -17.01 6.27 -14.18
C ALA A 137 -15.93 6.14 -13.10
N TYR A 138 -15.51 7.25 -12.51
CA TYR A 138 -14.60 7.29 -11.36
C TYR A 138 -14.95 8.47 -10.43
N LYS A 139 -14.58 8.36 -9.15
CA LYS A 139 -14.74 9.44 -8.18
C LYS A 139 -13.45 10.26 -8.12
N GLU A 140 -13.48 11.53 -8.47
CA GLU A 140 -12.28 12.38 -8.42
C GLU A 140 -11.84 12.61 -6.96
N SER A 141 -10.55 12.45 -6.67
CA SER A 141 -10.06 12.52 -5.28
C SER A 141 -10.14 13.92 -4.68
N ALA A 142 -9.98 14.97 -5.49
CA ALA A 142 -9.96 16.36 -5.01
C ALA A 142 -11.35 16.93 -4.73
N THR A 143 -12.34 16.57 -5.55
CA THR A 143 -13.70 17.15 -5.49
C THR A 143 -14.75 16.17 -4.98
N ASP A 144 -14.38 14.89 -4.85
CA ASP A 144 -15.28 13.79 -4.52
C ASP A 144 -16.45 13.60 -5.53
N GLN A 145 -16.36 14.25 -6.70
CA GLN A 145 -17.39 14.18 -7.73
C GLN A 145 -17.26 12.93 -8.60
N LEU A 146 -18.40 12.41 -9.05
CA LEU A 146 -18.45 11.37 -10.06
C LEU A 146 -18.12 11.97 -11.44
N LYS A 147 -17.05 11.47 -12.06
CA LYS A 147 -16.61 11.86 -13.41
C LYS A 147 -16.50 10.64 -14.32
N HIS A 148 -16.38 10.90 -15.62
CA HIS A 148 -16.18 9.87 -16.64
C HIS A 148 -14.79 10.01 -17.28
N CYS A 149 -14.19 8.88 -17.60
CA CYS A 149 -12.96 8.79 -18.38
C CYS A 149 -13.27 7.94 -19.62
N THR A 150 -12.98 8.49 -20.79
CA THR A 150 -13.12 7.80 -22.07
C THR A 150 -11.72 7.59 -22.65
N LEU A 151 -11.44 6.35 -23.03
CA LEU A 151 -10.15 5.94 -23.59
C LEU A 151 -10.38 5.11 -24.85
N ASP A 152 -9.41 5.11 -25.75
CA ASP A 152 -9.32 4.11 -26.79
C ASP A 152 -9.30 2.70 -26.18
N ALA A 153 -9.95 1.71 -26.80
CA ALA A 153 -10.09 0.37 -26.24
C ALA A 153 -8.72 -0.28 -25.97
N GLN A 154 -7.73 -0.04 -26.84
CA GLN A 154 -6.37 -0.54 -26.64
C GLN A 154 -5.69 0.09 -25.43
N GLU A 155 -5.86 1.39 -25.22
CA GLU A 155 -5.31 2.11 -24.07
C GLU A 155 -6.00 1.67 -22.76
N PHE A 156 -7.30 1.42 -22.81
CA PHE A 156 -8.04 0.84 -21.69
C PHE A 156 -7.48 -0.55 -21.32
N ILE A 157 -7.30 -1.45 -22.29
CA ILE A 157 -6.73 -2.78 -22.08
C ILE A 157 -5.32 -2.67 -21.52
N ARG A 158 -4.47 -1.82 -22.11
CA ARG A 158 -3.09 -1.59 -21.65
C ARG A 158 -3.05 -1.16 -20.18
N ARG A 159 -3.87 -0.19 -19.78
CA ARG A 159 -3.99 0.25 -18.37
C ARG A 159 -4.50 -0.87 -17.47
N PHE A 160 -5.58 -1.54 -17.87
CA PHE A 160 -6.17 -2.60 -17.07
C PHE A 160 -5.20 -3.76 -16.79
N LEU A 161 -4.47 -4.21 -17.82
CA LEU A 161 -3.54 -5.32 -17.71
C LEU A 161 -2.33 -5.02 -16.81
N GLN A 162 -1.94 -3.76 -16.63
CA GLN A 162 -0.92 -3.37 -15.65
C GLN A 162 -1.29 -3.68 -14.19
N HIS A 163 -2.57 -4.02 -13.94
CA HIS A 163 -3.09 -4.30 -12.62
C HIS A 163 -3.44 -5.78 -12.40
N VAL A 164 -3.31 -6.60 -13.45
CA VAL A 164 -3.44 -8.05 -13.35
C VAL A 164 -2.11 -8.59 -12.81
N LEU A 165 -2.17 -9.15 -11.61
CA LEU A 165 -0.98 -9.69 -10.96
C LEU A 165 -0.61 -11.05 -11.56
N PRO A 166 0.69 -11.40 -11.63
CA PRO A 166 1.11 -12.72 -12.09
C PRO A 166 0.44 -13.86 -11.31
N PRO A 167 0.27 -15.05 -11.92
CA PRO A 167 -0.22 -16.21 -11.21
C PRO A 167 0.58 -16.45 -9.91
N ARG A 168 -0.13 -16.82 -8.84
CA ARG A 168 0.43 -17.10 -7.51
C ARG A 168 1.08 -15.89 -6.81
N PHE A 169 0.95 -14.67 -7.34
CA PHE A 169 1.40 -13.48 -6.64
C PHE A 169 0.44 -13.14 -5.50
N SER A 170 0.92 -13.22 -4.25
CA SER A 170 0.11 -12.83 -3.09
C SER A 170 -0.01 -11.31 -2.95
N LYS A 171 -1.22 -10.81 -3.18
CA LYS A 171 -1.59 -9.39 -3.01
C LYS A 171 -1.62 -8.94 -1.55
N VAL A 172 -1.98 -9.87 -0.66
CA VAL A 172 -2.01 -9.67 0.79
C VAL A 172 -0.85 -10.42 1.43
N ARG A 173 -0.18 -9.78 2.37
CA ARG A 173 0.92 -10.39 3.12
C ARG A 173 0.83 -10.05 4.59
N TYR A 174 1.11 -11.02 5.43
CA TYR A 174 1.08 -10.87 6.88
C TYR A 174 2.50 -10.86 7.45
N TYR A 175 2.71 -10.06 8.50
CA TYR A 175 4.01 -9.93 9.15
C TYR A 175 3.89 -9.80 10.66
N GLY A 176 4.99 -10.07 11.35
CA GLY A 176 5.09 -9.90 12.80
C GLY A 176 4.14 -10.86 13.51
N LEU A 177 3.27 -10.35 14.39
CA LEU A 177 2.29 -11.17 15.12
C LEU A 177 1.28 -11.89 14.22
N LEU A 178 1.04 -11.37 13.02
CA LEU A 178 0.04 -11.93 12.09
C LEU A 178 0.66 -12.90 11.08
N SER A 179 1.98 -13.06 11.08
CA SER A 179 2.65 -14.04 10.22
C SER A 179 2.25 -15.46 10.63
N PRO A 180 1.95 -16.37 9.68
CA PRO A 180 1.84 -17.79 9.98
C PRO A 180 3.11 -18.28 10.69
N SER A 181 2.94 -19.17 11.66
CA SER A 181 4.04 -19.87 12.34
C SER A 181 4.58 -20.99 11.47
#